data_AF-A0A7W0MES8-F1
#
_entry.id   AF-A0A7W0MES8-F1
#
_cell.length_a   1.000
_cell.length_b   1.000
_cell.length_c   1.000
_cell.angle_alpha   90.00
_cell.angle_beta   90.00
_cell.angle_gamma   90.00
#
_symmetry.space_group_name_H-M   'P 1'
#
loop_
_entity.id
_entity.type
_entity.pdbx_description
1 polymer ?
#
loop_
_entity_poly.entity_id
_entity_poly.type
_entity_poly.pdbx_seq_one_letter_code
_entity_poly.pdbx_strand_id
1 'polypeptide(L)'
;MNTFAFLLDEEIQDSLAFAPFLPGQSDEDTSAAGHQAAPPVEEILSALLDDIAPGEFREAMTNIFSDLTRLFGYLSWIETYLRGDSPLADAVPMFILVHGEARALVDSIETSTSELANLPAPVREVLDCISYAINFELRRTCPHELQALETAGETSQLRAAIERAHGALCNCFQQLTIELARVFDPTLNGARLFDDYQLRRQQSLTLCDDLVLLVELVRLAEEGRDQASDAFLVECLKEFGEGSIRYLLSKDWETFGRCVEEIEAARGTEQWHPALHRFGCYLETLLEHVRKRAVLAEQDDISNSH
;
A
#
# COMPACT_ATOMS: atom_id res chain seq x y z
N MET A 1 -1.89 -28.14 15.77
CA MET A 1 -1.52 -27.05 16.70
C MET A 1 -0.80 -26.01 15.86
N ASN A 2 -1.49 -24.89 15.61
CA ASN A 2 -1.08 -23.81 14.72
C ASN A 2 0.07 -23.00 15.32
N THR A 3 1.24 -23.06 14.68
CA THR A 3 2.40 -22.20 15.02
C THR A 3 2.41 -20.92 14.17
N PHE A 4 1.58 -20.82 13.13
CA PHE A 4 1.50 -19.63 12.25
C PHE A 4 0.49 -18.55 12.71
N ALA A 5 -0.43 -18.88 13.62
CA ALA A 5 -1.49 -17.95 14.05
C ALA A 5 -1.04 -16.94 15.13
N PHE A 6 0.19 -17.02 15.62
CA PHE A 6 0.71 -16.20 16.73
C PHE A 6 1.82 -15.22 16.32
N LEU A 7 2.22 -15.20 15.03
CA LEU A 7 3.24 -14.29 14.50
C LEU A 7 2.64 -13.14 13.65
N LEU A 8 1.32 -12.97 13.68
CA LEU A 8 0.59 -11.95 12.92
C LEU A 8 0.22 -10.72 13.78
N ASP A 9 0.96 -10.48 14.87
CA ASP A 9 0.70 -9.41 15.84
C ASP A 9 1.56 -8.17 15.49
N GLU A 10 0.90 -7.04 15.27
CA GLU A 10 1.42 -5.69 14.93
C GLU A 10 2.36 -5.52 13.71
N GLU A 11 3.30 -6.41 13.43
CA GLU A 11 4.34 -6.17 12.41
C GLU A 11 3.83 -6.17 10.95
N ILE A 12 2.73 -6.87 10.67
CA ILE A 12 2.08 -6.87 9.35
C ILE A 12 1.09 -5.69 9.21
N GLN A 13 0.68 -5.06 10.32
CA GLN A 13 -0.24 -3.91 10.30
C GLN A 13 0.38 -2.67 9.62
N ASP A 14 1.70 -2.49 9.72
CA ASP A 14 2.44 -1.45 8.98
C ASP A 14 2.96 -1.93 7.60
N SER A 15 3.07 -3.25 7.36
CA SER A 15 3.51 -3.81 6.07
C SER A 15 2.45 -3.67 4.95
N LEU A 16 1.16 -3.69 5.31
CA LEU A 16 0.01 -3.55 4.39
C LEU A 16 -0.55 -2.11 4.31
N ALA A 17 -0.22 -1.25 5.27
CA ALA A 17 -0.65 0.14 5.28
C ALA A 17 0.30 0.99 4.44
N PHE A 18 0.01 1.11 3.15
CA PHE A 18 0.74 2.00 2.25
C PHE A 18 0.07 3.36 2.11
N ALA A 19 0.88 4.39 1.87
CA ALA A 19 0.36 5.66 1.39
C ALA A 19 -0.49 5.40 0.12
N PRO A 20 -1.71 5.94 0.03
CA PRO A 20 -2.45 5.90 -1.21
C PRO A 20 -1.62 6.55 -2.32
N PHE A 21 -1.72 5.97 -3.50
CA PHE A 21 -1.13 6.53 -4.70
C PHE A 21 -1.69 7.94 -4.95
N LEU A 22 -0.82 8.95 -4.94
CA LEU A 22 -1.13 10.32 -5.36
C LEU A 22 -0.40 10.63 -6.67
N PRO A 23 -0.96 10.26 -7.84
CA PRO A 23 -0.42 10.72 -9.11
C PRO A 23 -0.87 12.15 -9.38
N GLY A 24 0.10 13.04 -9.51
CA GLY A 24 -0.08 14.32 -10.15
C GLY A 24 0.15 15.50 -9.21
N GLN A 25 1.39 15.99 -9.20
CA GLN A 25 1.69 17.35 -9.66
C GLN A 25 3.02 17.32 -10.44
N SER A 26 2.86 17.35 -11.77
CA SER A 26 3.79 17.63 -12.88
C SER A 26 5.30 17.37 -12.74
N ASP A 27 5.82 16.53 -13.64
CA ASP A 27 6.89 16.94 -14.55
C ASP A 27 6.47 16.60 -15.99
N GLU A 28 6.07 17.63 -16.74
CA GLU A 28 6.11 17.60 -18.19
C GLU A 28 7.58 17.56 -18.61
N ASP A 29 8.10 16.36 -18.90
CA ASP A 29 9.07 16.09 -19.97
C ASP A 29 9.71 14.72 -19.75
N THR A 30 9.13 13.66 -20.34
CA THR A 30 9.95 12.55 -20.82
C THR A 30 9.35 11.93 -22.08
N SER A 31 10.02 12.27 -23.19
CA SER A 31 10.07 11.61 -24.50
C SER A 31 9.34 10.28 -24.67
N ALA A 32 8.49 10.25 -25.69
CA ALA A 32 7.89 9.08 -26.31
C ALA A 32 8.92 7.97 -26.62
N ALA A 33 8.90 6.91 -25.82
CA ALA A 33 9.36 5.58 -26.21
C ALA A 33 8.14 4.65 -26.11
N GLY A 34 7.74 4.09 -27.26
CA GLY A 34 6.55 3.25 -27.39
C GLY A 34 6.57 2.08 -26.41
N HIS A 35 5.85 2.24 -25.30
CA HIS A 35 5.45 1.12 -24.46
C HIS A 35 4.32 0.41 -25.21
N GLN A 36 4.58 -0.81 -25.67
CA GLN A 36 3.50 -1.75 -25.93
C GLN A 36 2.69 -1.82 -24.63
N ALA A 37 1.42 -1.45 -24.70
CA ALA A 37 0.51 -1.55 -23.55
C ALA A 37 0.58 -3.00 -23.04
N ALA A 38 0.89 -3.16 -21.76
CA ALA A 38 0.83 -4.47 -21.11
C ALA A 38 -0.57 -5.06 -21.33
N PRO A 39 -0.69 -6.39 -21.54
CA PRO A 39 -2.00 -7.00 -21.66
C PRO A 39 -2.81 -6.70 -20.39
N PRO A 40 -4.12 -6.42 -20.51
CA PRO A 40 -4.96 -6.15 -19.34
C PRO A 40 -4.87 -7.33 -18.36
N VAL A 41 -4.88 -7.02 -17.05
CA VAL A 41 -4.80 -8.01 -15.95
C VAL A 41 -5.66 -9.24 -16.23
N GLU A 42 -6.89 -9.03 -16.72
CA GLU A 42 -7.85 -10.07 -17.06
C GLU A 42 -7.33 -11.10 -18.09
N GLU A 43 -6.57 -10.66 -19.10
CA GLU A 43 -5.99 -11.54 -20.12
C GLU A 43 -4.90 -12.42 -19.52
N ILE A 44 -4.05 -11.85 -18.64
CA ILE A 44 -2.99 -12.59 -17.95
C ILE A 44 -3.61 -13.63 -17.00
N LEU A 45 -4.61 -13.23 -16.20
CA LEU A 45 -5.27 -14.13 -15.26
C LEU A 45 -6.05 -15.24 -15.98
N SER A 46 -6.70 -14.93 -17.11
CA SER A 46 -7.37 -15.94 -17.94
C SER A 46 -6.38 -16.98 -18.47
N ALA A 47 -5.21 -16.53 -18.94
CA ALA A 47 -4.19 -17.42 -19.48
C ALA A 47 -3.64 -18.41 -18.43
N LEU A 48 -3.59 -18.03 -17.14
CA LEU A 48 -3.18 -18.94 -16.06
C LEU A 48 -4.10 -20.16 -15.91
N LEU A 49 -5.36 -20.02 -16.31
CA LEU A 49 -6.36 -21.07 -16.18
C LEU A 49 -6.50 -21.95 -17.43
N ASP A 50 -5.78 -21.66 -18.52
CA ASP A 50 -5.90 -22.40 -19.79
C ASP A 50 -5.38 -23.83 -19.70
N ASP A 51 -4.37 -24.07 -18.85
CA ASP A 51 -3.81 -25.39 -18.59
C ASP A 51 -4.69 -26.24 -17.64
N ILE A 52 -5.74 -25.65 -17.06
CA ILE A 52 -6.68 -26.35 -16.19
C ILE A 52 -7.78 -26.99 -17.04
N ALA A 53 -8.02 -28.28 -16.82
CA ALA A 53 -9.11 -28.99 -17.48
C ALA A 53 -10.47 -28.32 -17.20
N PRO A 54 -11.35 -28.17 -18.22
CA PRO A 54 -12.70 -27.63 -18.01
C PRO A 54 -13.46 -28.43 -16.94
N GLY A 55 -14.10 -27.72 -16.00
CA GLY A 55 -14.87 -28.31 -14.91
C GLY A 55 -15.09 -27.31 -13.78
N GLU A 56 -15.72 -27.78 -12.70
CA GLU A 56 -16.12 -26.96 -11.54
C GLU A 56 -14.94 -26.20 -10.90
N PHE A 57 -13.75 -26.80 -10.86
CA PHE A 57 -12.56 -26.15 -10.35
C PHE A 57 -12.11 -24.95 -11.21
N ARG A 58 -12.08 -25.10 -12.55
CA ARG A 58 -11.74 -24.01 -13.46
C ARG A 58 -12.77 -22.89 -13.37
N GLU A 59 -14.05 -23.25 -13.32
CA GLU A 59 -15.15 -22.28 -13.18
C GLU A 59 -15.05 -21.46 -11.89
N ALA A 60 -14.78 -22.12 -10.75
CA ALA A 60 -14.58 -21.44 -9.48
C ALA A 60 -13.41 -20.44 -9.52
N MET A 61 -12.26 -20.84 -10.09
CA MET A 61 -11.09 -19.95 -10.21
C MET A 61 -11.35 -18.77 -11.15
N THR A 62 -12.03 -19.01 -12.28
CA THR A 62 -12.45 -17.94 -13.20
C THR A 62 -13.34 -16.93 -12.50
N ASN A 63 -14.33 -17.40 -11.72
CA ASN A 63 -15.24 -16.53 -10.99
C ASN A 63 -14.50 -15.69 -9.94
N ILE A 64 -13.58 -16.30 -9.17
CA ILE A 64 -12.78 -15.60 -8.16
C ILE A 64 -11.90 -14.52 -8.80
N PHE A 65 -11.20 -14.81 -9.90
CA PHE A 65 -10.40 -13.80 -10.60
C PHE A 65 -11.26 -12.70 -11.24
N SER A 66 -12.43 -13.05 -11.76
CA SER A 66 -13.39 -12.08 -12.29
C SER A 66 -13.90 -11.14 -11.18
N ASP A 67 -14.18 -11.67 -10.00
CA ASP A 67 -14.63 -10.89 -8.84
C ASP A 67 -13.53 -9.94 -8.34
N LEU A 68 -12.28 -10.41 -8.25
CA LEU A 68 -11.12 -9.56 -7.93
C LEU A 68 -10.94 -8.44 -8.97
N THR A 69 -11.07 -8.77 -10.26
CA THR A 69 -10.97 -7.79 -11.36
C THR A 69 -12.08 -6.74 -11.28
N ARG A 70 -13.30 -7.15 -10.95
CA ARG A 70 -14.45 -6.26 -10.75
C ARG A 70 -14.22 -5.31 -9.57
N LEU A 71 -13.62 -5.79 -8.47
CA LEU A 71 -13.25 -4.95 -7.33
C LEU A 71 -12.23 -3.87 -7.71
N PHE A 72 -11.23 -4.17 -8.54
CA PHE A 72 -10.34 -3.14 -9.11
C PHE A 72 -11.10 -2.12 -9.96
N GLY A 73 -12.08 -2.58 -10.74
CA GLY A 73 -12.99 -1.71 -11.49
C GLY A 73 -13.66 -0.69 -10.58
N TYR A 74 -14.28 -1.11 -9.48
CA TYR A 74 -14.91 -0.20 -8.53
C TYR A 74 -13.92 0.75 -7.84
N LEU A 75 -12.71 0.29 -7.50
CA LEU A 75 -11.67 1.13 -6.91
C LEU A 75 -11.16 2.18 -7.90
N SER A 76 -11.00 1.85 -9.18
CA SER A 76 -10.62 2.83 -10.21
C SER A 76 -11.65 3.96 -10.37
N TRP A 77 -12.93 3.67 -10.12
CA TRP A 77 -13.97 4.69 -10.09
C TRP A 77 -13.82 5.62 -8.89
N ILE A 78 -13.56 5.06 -7.70
CA ILE A 78 -13.28 5.85 -6.49
C ILE A 78 -12.07 6.77 -6.72
N GLU A 79 -11.02 6.24 -7.36
CA GLU A 79 -9.85 7.02 -7.74
C GLU A 79 -10.19 8.23 -8.63
N THR A 80 -11.17 8.08 -9.54
CA THR A 80 -11.64 9.18 -10.39
C THR A 80 -12.28 10.30 -9.57
N TYR A 81 -13.03 9.96 -8.51
CA TYR A 81 -13.58 10.96 -7.57
C TYR A 81 -12.49 11.61 -6.71
N LEU A 82 -11.45 10.85 -6.34
CA LEU A 82 -10.32 11.37 -5.58
C LEU A 82 -9.49 12.39 -6.37
N ARG A 83 -9.28 12.14 -7.67
CA ARG A 83 -8.52 13.01 -8.58
C ARG A 83 -9.31 14.20 -9.12
N GLY A 84 -10.63 14.08 -9.18
CA GLY A 84 -11.51 15.09 -9.76
C GLY A 84 -11.96 16.16 -8.77
N ASP A 85 -12.62 17.20 -9.30
CA ASP A 85 -13.33 18.22 -8.52
C ASP A 85 -14.73 17.75 -8.06
N SER A 86 -15.06 16.48 -8.27
CA SER A 86 -16.36 15.92 -7.89
C SER A 86 -16.53 15.88 -6.37
N PRO A 87 -17.77 16.01 -5.86
CA PRO A 87 -18.02 15.86 -4.43
C PRO A 87 -17.57 14.49 -3.93
N LEU A 88 -16.66 14.46 -2.95
CA LEU A 88 -16.17 13.23 -2.32
C LEU A 88 -17.28 12.37 -1.71
N ALA A 89 -18.40 12.99 -1.32
CA ALA A 89 -19.59 12.29 -0.85
C ALA A 89 -20.12 11.28 -1.88
N ASP A 90 -19.88 11.49 -3.18
CA ASP A 90 -20.31 10.61 -4.25
C ASP A 90 -19.44 9.34 -4.36
N ALA A 91 -18.26 9.31 -3.73
CA ALA A 91 -17.43 8.11 -3.64
C ALA A 91 -17.91 7.14 -2.55
N VAL A 92 -18.72 7.60 -1.59
CA VAL A 92 -19.19 6.80 -0.44
C VAL A 92 -20.05 5.60 -0.87
N PRO A 93 -21.05 5.75 -1.77
CA PRO A 93 -21.81 4.60 -2.26
C PRO A 93 -20.93 3.56 -2.95
N MET A 94 -19.84 3.98 -3.61
CA MET A 94 -18.89 3.07 -4.24
C MET A 94 -18.11 2.26 -3.20
N PHE A 95 -17.72 2.85 -2.06
CA PHE A 95 -17.13 2.11 -0.95
C PHE A 95 -18.09 1.06 -0.35
N ILE A 96 -19.37 1.42 -0.19
CA ILE A 96 -20.40 0.47 0.28
C ILE A 96 -20.52 -0.70 -0.72
N LEU A 97 -20.48 -0.41 -2.02
CA LEU A 97 -20.52 -1.44 -3.06
C LEU A 97 -19.28 -2.34 -3.02
N VAL A 98 -18.07 -1.76 -2.94
CA VAL A 98 -16.81 -2.51 -2.80
C VAL A 98 -16.87 -3.44 -1.59
N HIS A 99 -17.35 -2.95 -0.45
CA HIS A 99 -17.49 -3.76 0.76
C HIS A 99 -18.50 -4.91 0.57
N GLY A 100 -19.64 -4.64 -0.07
CA GLY A 100 -20.64 -5.67 -0.37
C GLY A 100 -20.10 -6.76 -1.29
N GLU A 101 -19.42 -6.36 -2.35
CA GLU A 101 -18.86 -7.27 -3.37
C GLU A 101 -17.66 -8.05 -2.84
N ALA A 102 -16.81 -7.44 -2.02
CA ALA A 102 -15.72 -8.13 -1.35
C ALA A 102 -16.22 -9.19 -0.36
N ARG A 103 -17.35 -8.92 0.32
CA ARG A 103 -18.00 -9.93 1.16
C ARG A 103 -18.62 -11.06 0.33
N ALA A 104 -19.27 -10.73 -0.79
CA ALA A 104 -19.80 -11.74 -1.69
C ALA A 104 -18.68 -12.64 -2.27
N LEU A 105 -17.50 -12.07 -2.55
CA LEU A 105 -16.32 -12.83 -2.94
C LEU A 105 -15.87 -13.81 -1.83
N VAL A 106 -15.80 -13.36 -0.58
CA VAL A 106 -15.50 -14.25 0.56
C VAL A 106 -16.50 -15.40 0.63
N ASP A 107 -17.80 -15.10 0.56
CA ASP A 107 -18.85 -16.13 0.61
C ASP A 107 -18.72 -17.13 -0.56
N SER A 108 -18.36 -16.65 -1.76
CA SER A 108 -18.09 -17.46 -2.95
C SER A 108 -16.87 -18.37 -2.78
N ILE A 109 -15.79 -17.85 -2.18
CA ILE A 109 -14.58 -18.62 -1.86
C ILE A 109 -14.91 -19.71 -0.84
N GLU A 110 -15.59 -19.37 0.26
CA GLU A 110 -15.95 -20.34 1.30
C GLU A 110 -16.87 -21.45 0.78
N THR A 111 -17.81 -21.10 -0.10
CA THR A 111 -18.68 -22.05 -0.80
C THR A 111 -17.85 -22.97 -1.69
N SER A 112 -16.99 -22.41 -2.54
CA SER A 112 -16.12 -23.17 -3.45
C SER A 112 -15.21 -24.15 -2.69
N THR A 113 -14.59 -23.70 -1.59
CA THR A 113 -13.70 -24.53 -0.75
C THR A 113 -14.44 -25.67 -0.05
N SER A 114 -15.74 -25.51 0.23
CA SER A 114 -16.59 -26.50 0.88
C SER A 114 -17.17 -27.52 -0.11
N GLU A 115 -17.56 -27.08 -1.30
CA GLU A 115 -18.24 -27.91 -2.30
C GLU A 115 -17.27 -28.69 -3.19
N LEU A 116 -16.08 -28.14 -3.48
CA LEU A 116 -15.07 -28.78 -4.31
C LEU A 116 -14.31 -29.87 -3.51
N ALA A 117 -14.76 -31.11 -3.65
CA ALA A 117 -14.19 -32.27 -2.96
C ALA A 117 -12.68 -32.49 -3.22
N ASN A 118 -12.16 -32.05 -4.38
CA ASN A 118 -10.78 -32.29 -4.82
C ASN A 118 -9.97 -31.00 -5.04
N LEU A 119 -10.22 -29.96 -4.26
CA LEU A 119 -9.43 -28.73 -4.35
C LEU A 119 -7.95 -29.02 -3.97
N PRO A 120 -6.97 -28.67 -4.82
CA PRO A 120 -5.55 -28.85 -4.49
C PRO A 120 -5.20 -28.14 -3.18
N ALA A 121 -4.38 -28.78 -2.33
CA ALA A 121 -4.02 -28.23 -1.02
C ALA A 121 -3.42 -26.81 -1.09
N PRO A 122 -2.48 -26.49 -2.03
CA PRO A 122 -1.95 -25.13 -2.13
C PRO A 122 -3.01 -24.09 -2.48
N VAL A 123 -3.99 -24.45 -3.32
CA VAL A 123 -5.09 -23.54 -3.67
C VAL A 123 -5.98 -23.32 -2.45
N ARG A 124 -6.34 -24.40 -1.73
CA ARG A 124 -7.17 -24.31 -0.52
C ARG A 124 -6.55 -23.38 0.52
N GLU A 125 -5.27 -23.55 0.80
CA GLU A 125 -4.55 -22.73 1.78
C GLU A 125 -4.54 -21.25 1.38
N VAL A 126 -4.27 -20.94 0.11
CA VAL A 126 -4.28 -19.56 -0.38
C VAL A 126 -5.69 -18.96 -0.34
N LEU A 127 -6.73 -19.72 -0.69
CA LEU A 127 -8.12 -19.27 -0.59
C LEU A 127 -8.54 -18.98 0.86
N ASP A 128 -8.14 -19.81 1.82
CA ASP A 128 -8.39 -19.57 3.24
C ASP A 128 -7.69 -18.29 3.71
N CYS A 129 -6.43 -18.08 3.31
CA CYS A 129 -5.69 -16.85 3.56
C CYS A 129 -6.39 -15.63 2.93
N ILE A 130 -6.92 -15.77 1.72
CA ILE A 130 -7.62 -14.69 1.03
C ILE A 130 -8.90 -14.29 1.76
N SER A 131 -9.74 -15.26 2.11
CA SER A 131 -10.97 -15.00 2.88
C SER A 131 -10.68 -14.32 4.21
N TYR A 132 -9.61 -14.73 4.89
CA TYR A 132 -9.17 -14.09 6.13
C TYR A 132 -8.72 -12.64 5.89
N ALA A 133 -7.84 -12.40 4.92
CA ALA A 133 -7.27 -11.09 4.63
C ALA A 133 -8.35 -10.08 4.22
N ILE A 134 -9.30 -10.47 3.35
CA ILE A 134 -10.41 -9.60 2.97
C ILE A 134 -11.25 -9.23 4.20
N ASN A 135 -11.65 -10.21 5.01
CA ASN A 135 -12.44 -9.94 6.22
C ASN A 135 -11.72 -9.03 7.21
N PHE A 136 -10.41 -9.23 7.39
CA PHE A 136 -9.60 -8.39 8.25
C PHE A 136 -9.56 -6.95 7.72
N GLU A 137 -9.27 -6.78 6.43
CA GLU A 137 -9.10 -5.48 5.82
C GLU A 137 -10.41 -4.69 5.77
N LEU A 138 -11.54 -5.34 5.47
CA LEU A 138 -12.87 -4.72 5.53
C LEU A 138 -13.23 -4.25 6.94
N ARG A 139 -12.87 -5.02 7.98
CA ARG A 139 -13.08 -4.59 9.38
C ARG A 139 -12.20 -3.43 9.78
N ARG A 140 -11.02 -3.31 9.16
CA ARG A 140 -10.04 -2.26 9.45
C ARG A 140 -10.40 -0.93 8.78
N THR A 141 -10.89 -0.98 7.54
CA THR A 141 -11.12 0.19 6.64
C THR A 141 -12.56 0.70 6.60
N CYS A 142 -13.44 0.18 7.47
CA CYS A 142 -14.86 0.52 7.49
C CYS A 142 -15.30 1.35 8.72
N PRO A 143 -14.86 1.05 9.96
CA PRO A 143 -15.34 1.75 11.15
C PRO A 143 -14.89 3.21 11.26
N HIS A 144 -13.69 3.54 10.79
CA HIS A 144 -13.12 4.88 10.95
C HIS A 144 -13.61 5.85 9.87
N GLU A 145 -13.95 5.33 8.70
CA GLU A 145 -14.31 6.05 7.50
C GLU A 145 -15.81 6.39 7.48
N LEU A 146 -16.66 5.46 7.93
CA LEU A 146 -18.08 5.72 8.16
C LEU A 146 -18.31 6.68 9.34
N GLN A 147 -17.47 6.62 10.39
CA GLN A 147 -17.51 7.62 11.46
C GLN A 147 -17.02 9.00 11.01
N ALA A 148 -15.99 9.06 10.15
CA ALA A 148 -15.53 10.33 9.56
C ALA A 148 -16.65 10.98 8.72
N LEU A 149 -17.48 10.19 8.03
CA LEU A 149 -18.63 10.69 7.28
C LEU A 149 -19.73 11.30 8.18
N GLU A 150 -19.91 10.78 9.40
CA GLU A 150 -20.89 11.29 10.36
C GLU A 150 -20.41 12.53 11.13
N THR A 151 -19.09 12.72 11.25
CA THR A 151 -18.46 13.78 12.06
C THR A 151 -17.79 14.89 11.23
N ALA A 152 -17.60 14.71 9.92
CA ALA A 152 -16.88 15.65 9.08
C ALA A 152 -17.66 16.96 8.85
N GLY A 153 -17.30 17.98 9.63
CA GLY A 153 -17.46 19.38 9.24
C GLY A 153 -16.40 19.86 8.24
N GLU A 154 -15.33 19.07 7.99
CA GLU A 154 -14.17 19.47 7.18
C GLU A 154 -13.88 18.47 6.05
N THR A 155 -14.03 18.94 4.80
CA THR A 155 -13.83 18.18 3.55
C THR A 155 -12.45 17.54 3.41
N SER A 156 -11.42 18.10 4.05
CA SER A 156 -10.04 17.58 4.04
C SER A 156 -9.91 16.25 4.79
N GLN A 157 -10.56 16.12 5.94
CA GLN A 157 -10.50 14.89 6.76
C GLN A 157 -11.21 13.73 6.06
N LEU A 158 -12.34 14.02 5.41
CA LEU A 158 -13.06 13.04 4.60
C LEU A 158 -12.23 12.56 3.40
N ARG A 159 -11.58 13.47 2.68
CA ARG A 159 -10.69 13.11 1.56
C ARG A 159 -9.60 12.15 2.03
N ALA A 160 -8.88 12.51 3.09
CA ALA A 160 -7.78 11.70 3.61
C ALA A 160 -8.26 10.31 4.07
N ALA A 161 -9.48 10.19 4.62
CA ALA A 161 -10.07 8.91 4.98
C ALA A 161 -10.37 8.03 3.76
N ILE A 162 -11.00 8.61 2.73
CA ILE A 162 -11.33 7.94 1.47
C ILE A 162 -10.05 7.50 0.75
N GLU A 163 -9.03 8.36 0.69
CA GLU A 163 -7.73 8.01 0.11
C GLU A 163 -7.09 6.83 0.84
N ARG A 164 -7.04 6.85 2.17
CA ARG A 164 -6.47 5.74 2.96
C ARG A 164 -7.19 4.42 2.72
N ALA A 165 -8.51 4.40 2.78
CA ALA A 165 -9.27 3.18 2.54
C ALA A 165 -9.12 2.66 1.11
N HIS A 166 -9.13 3.57 0.12
CA HIS A 166 -8.90 3.22 -1.28
C HIS A 166 -7.52 2.58 -1.46
N GLY A 167 -6.45 3.23 -0.97
CA GLY A 167 -5.10 2.71 -1.06
C GLY A 167 -4.94 1.35 -0.38
N ALA A 168 -5.50 1.21 0.81
CA ALA A 168 -5.47 -0.04 1.57
C ALA A 168 -6.16 -1.20 0.85
N LEU A 169 -7.36 -0.97 0.30
CA LEU A 169 -8.11 -1.99 -0.45
C LEU A 169 -7.45 -2.33 -1.79
N CYS A 170 -6.94 -1.34 -2.52
CA CYS A 170 -6.17 -1.58 -3.76
C CYS A 170 -4.99 -2.53 -3.48
N ASN A 171 -4.18 -2.21 -2.48
CA ASN A 171 -3.01 -3.03 -2.15
C ASN A 171 -3.41 -4.43 -1.69
N CYS A 172 -4.44 -4.53 -0.84
CA CYS A 172 -4.96 -5.80 -0.38
C CYS A 172 -5.37 -6.66 -1.58
N PHE A 173 -6.27 -6.19 -2.46
CA PHE A 173 -6.72 -6.99 -3.59
C PHE A 173 -5.61 -7.30 -4.59
N GLN A 174 -4.66 -6.39 -4.82
CA GLN A 174 -3.48 -6.65 -5.68
C GLN A 174 -2.63 -7.79 -5.10
N GLN A 175 -2.31 -7.75 -3.80
CA GLN A 175 -1.54 -8.82 -3.16
C GLN A 175 -2.27 -10.15 -3.23
N LEU A 176 -3.57 -10.17 -2.92
CA LEU A 176 -4.38 -11.39 -2.96
C LEU A 176 -4.45 -11.99 -4.38
N THR A 177 -4.49 -11.12 -5.39
CA THR A 177 -4.47 -11.54 -6.80
C THR A 177 -3.12 -12.16 -7.15
N ILE A 178 -2.01 -11.54 -6.74
CA ILE A 178 -0.64 -12.06 -6.95
C ILE A 178 -0.47 -13.42 -6.26
N GLU A 179 -0.86 -13.52 -4.99
CA GLU A 179 -0.75 -14.77 -4.22
C GLU A 179 -1.56 -15.90 -4.84
N LEU A 180 -2.80 -15.64 -5.25
CA LEU A 180 -3.61 -16.65 -5.93
C LEU A 180 -3.00 -17.05 -7.27
N ALA A 181 -2.54 -16.09 -8.06
CA ALA A 181 -1.96 -16.33 -9.36
C ALA A 181 -0.65 -17.13 -9.27
N ARG A 182 0.14 -16.94 -8.21
CA ARG A 182 1.38 -17.70 -7.95
C ARG A 182 1.17 -19.19 -7.70
N VAL A 183 -0.04 -19.60 -7.31
CA VAL A 183 -0.39 -21.02 -7.21
C VAL A 183 -0.35 -21.70 -8.60
N PHE A 184 -0.59 -20.94 -9.67
CA PHE A 184 -0.61 -21.42 -11.05
C PHE A 184 0.70 -21.10 -11.81
N ASP A 185 1.27 -19.91 -11.58
CA ASP A 185 2.58 -19.51 -12.10
C ASP A 185 3.45 -18.90 -10.97
N PRO A 186 4.33 -19.70 -10.34
CA PRO A 186 5.20 -19.21 -9.26
C PRO A 186 6.16 -18.09 -9.69
N THR A 187 6.37 -17.89 -11.01
CA THR A 187 7.24 -16.83 -11.53
C THR A 187 6.52 -15.51 -11.73
N LEU A 188 5.21 -15.47 -11.52
CA LEU A 188 4.42 -14.26 -11.64
C LEU A 188 4.71 -13.30 -10.48
N ASN A 189 4.86 -12.03 -10.82
CA ASN A 189 5.11 -10.95 -9.87
C ASN A 189 4.15 -9.78 -10.11
N GLY A 190 4.05 -8.88 -9.13
CA GLY A 190 3.12 -7.74 -9.22
C GLY A 190 3.40 -6.83 -10.42
N ALA A 191 4.66 -6.76 -10.84
CA ALA A 191 5.10 -5.97 -12.00
C ALA A 191 4.49 -6.41 -13.33
N ARG A 192 4.23 -7.70 -13.49
CA ARG A 192 3.60 -8.26 -14.70
C ARG A 192 2.10 -8.04 -14.72
N LEU A 193 1.48 -7.86 -13.55
CA LEU A 193 0.03 -7.71 -13.41
C LEU A 193 -0.38 -6.24 -13.39
N PHE A 194 0.32 -5.38 -12.64
CA PHE A 194 -0.15 -4.02 -12.37
C PHE A 194 0.93 -2.98 -12.73
N ASP A 195 0.59 -2.07 -13.64
CA ASP A 195 1.50 -0.99 -14.08
C ASP A 195 1.90 -0.04 -12.93
N ASP A 196 0.97 0.20 -12.02
CA ASP A 196 1.15 1.05 -10.85
C ASP A 196 2.08 0.42 -9.78
N TYR A 197 2.34 -0.89 -9.86
CA TYR A 197 3.22 -1.61 -8.95
C TYR A 197 4.66 -1.16 -9.08
N GLN A 198 5.16 -1.02 -10.32
CA GLN A 198 6.51 -0.53 -10.57
C GLN A 198 6.69 0.90 -10.08
N LEU A 199 5.68 1.73 -10.27
CA LEU A 199 5.69 3.11 -9.80
C LEU A 199 5.70 3.19 -8.28
N ARG A 200 4.83 2.45 -7.57
CA ARG A 200 4.84 2.38 -6.09
C ARG A 200 6.16 1.86 -5.54
N ARG A 201 6.75 0.88 -6.23
CA ARG A 201 8.06 0.35 -5.88
C ARG A 201 9.13 1.42 -6.00
N GLN A 202 9.18 2.12 -7.13
CA GLN A 202 10.11 3.23 -7.33
C GLN A 202 9.93 4.33 -6.27
N GLN A 203 8.68 4.72 -5.99
CA GLN A 203 8.36 5.69 -4.93
C GLN A 203 8.83 5.24 -3.55
N SER A 204 8.74 3.94 -3.24
CA SER A 204 9.20 3.39 -1.96
C SER A 204 10.71 3.33 -1.86
N LEU A 205 11.40 3.05 -2.97
CA LEU A 205 12.86 3.13 -3.03
C LEU A 205 13.35 4.56 -2.85
N THR A 206 12.76 5.52 -3.57
CA THR A 206 13.06 6.95 -3.39
C THR A 206 12.84 7.38 -1.95
N LEU A 207 11.71 7.00 -1.35
CA LEU A 207 11.43 7.29 0.05
C LEU A 207 12.46 6.65 1.00
N CYS A 208 12.89 5.41 0.75
CA CYS A 208 13.95 4.78 1.55
C CYS A 208 15.26 5.56 1.45
N ASP A 209 15.68 5.94 0.25
CA ASP A 209 16.92 6.67 0.02
C ASP A 209 16.90 8.02 0.75
N ASP A 210 15.78 8.75 0.65
CA ASP A 210 15.62 10.04 1.31
C ASP A 210 15.56 9.92 2.84
N LEU A 211 14.88 8.90 3.37
CA LEU A 211 14.85 8.64 4.81
C LEU A 211 16.23 8.25 5.35
N VAL A 212 17.01 7.45 4.60
CA VAL A 212 18.40 7.12 4.95
C VAL A 212 19.24 8.39 5.02
N LEU A 213 19.13 9.26 4.01
CA LEU A 213 19.83 10.54 3.99
C LEU A 213 19.46 11.39 5.22
N LEU A 214 18.17 11.52 5.55
CA LEU A 214 17.74 12.29 6.72
C LEU A 214 18.28 11.71 8.03
N VAL A 215 18.27 10.38 8.21
CA VAL A 215 18.85 9.72 9.40
C VAL A 215 20.34 10.04 9.53
N GLU A 216 21.08 9.99 8.42
CA GLU A 216 22.51 10.33 8.41
C GLU A 216 22.74 11.81 8.76
N LEU A 217 21.94 12.73 8.21
CA LEU A 217 22.07 14.16 8.49
C LEU A 217 21.72 14.52 9.94
N VAL A 218 20.70 13.89 10.51
CA VAL A 218 20.35 14.06 11.93
C VAL A 218 21.50 13.61 12.83
N ARG A 219 22.06 12.42 12.57
CA ARG A 219 23.22 11.91 13.33
C ARG A 219 24.43 12.84 13.22
N LEU A 220 24.70 13.38 12.03
CA LEU A 220 25.79 14.34 11.83
C LEU A 220 25.58 15.65 12.59
N ALA A 221 24.33 16.13 12.68
CA ALA A 221 23.98 17.33 13.45
C ALA A 221 24.05 17.07 14.98
N GLU A 222 23.70 15.86 15.43
CA GLU A 222 23.86 15.45 16.84
C GLU A 222 25.34 15.42 17.27
N GLU A 223 26.24 15.00 16.38
CA GLU A 223 27.70 14.99 16.65
C GLU A 223 28.32 16.39 16.82
N GLY A 224 27.54 17.47 16.71
CA GLY A 224 27.97 18.84 17.00
C GLY A 224 28.85 19.45 15.91
N ARG A 225 28.64 19.03 14.65
CA ARG A 225 29.27 19.66 13.49
C ARG A 225 28.60 21.00 13.22
N ASP A 226 29.35 21.94 12.64
CA ASP A 226 29.09 23.38 12.72
C ASP A 226 27.67 23.87 12.31
N GLN A 227 27.42 25.16 12.50
CA GLN A 227 26.16 25.83 12.17
C GLN A 227 25.73 25.73 10.70
N ALA A 228 26.65 25.44 9.77
CA ALA A 228 26.33 25.17 8.37
C ALA A 228 25.72 23.77 8.18
N SER A 229 26.14 22.79 9.00
CA SER A 229 25.54 21.44 9.03
C SER A 229 24.09 21.50 9.51
N ASP A 230 23.81 22.29 10.56
CA ASP A 230 22.43 22.53 11.03
C ASP A 230 21.56 23.20 9.96
N ALA A 231 22.12 24.17 9.22
CA ALA A 231 21.40 24.86 8.16
C ALA A 231 21.07 23.91 7.00
N PHE A 232 22.02 23.04 6.64
CA PHE A 232 21.83 22.05 5.60
C PHE A 232 20.76 21.01 5.97
N LEU A 233 20.76 20.52 7.22
CA LEU A 233 19.71 19.62 7.71
C LEU A 233 18.31 20.26 7.57
N VAL A 234 18.15 21.51 7.99
CA VAL A 234 16.86 22.22 7.90
C VAL A 234 16.39 22.35 6.44
N GLU A 235 17.31 22.58 5.50
CA GLU A 235 16.96 22.65 4.08
C GLU A 235 16.51 21.28 3.54
N CYS A 236 17.23 20.20 3.86
CA CYS A 236 16.83 18.85 3.47
C CYS A 236 15.49 18.42 4.08
N LEU A 237 15.15 18.90 5.29
CA LEU A 237 13.84 18.65 5.89
C LEU A 237 12.70 19.34 5.11
N LYS A 238 12.95 20.54 4.57
CA LYS A 238 11.99 21.22 3.71
C LYS A 238 11.84 20.53 2.37
N GLU A 239 12.96 20.17 1.72
CA GLU A 239 12.93 19.42 0.46
C GLU A 239 12.17 18.10 0.62
N PHE A 240 12.39 17.37 1.73
CA PHE A 240 11.63 16.17 2.03
C PHE A 240 10.13 16.46 2.26
N GLY A 241 9.82 17.54 2.99
CA GLY A 241 8.45 17.98 3.26
C GLY A 241 7.69 18.48 2.02
N GLU A 242 8.39 18.92 0.98
CA GLU A 242 7.78 19.35 -0.30
C GLU A 242 7.75 18.21 -1.33
N GLY A 243 8.66 17.25 -1.21
CA GLY A 243 8.80 16.11 -2.13
C GLY A 243 8.30 14.81 -1.52
N SER A 244 9.21 14.07 -0.89
CA SER A 244 9.05 12.64 -0.62
C SER A 244 8.11 12.28 0.52
N ILE A 245 7.74 13.23 1.38
CA ILE A 245 6.69 13.03 2.40
C ILE A 245 5.38 12.54 1.78
N ARG A 246 5.10 12.90 0.52
CA ARG A 246 3.89 12.47 -0.19
C ARG A 246 3.77 10.96 -0.37
N TYR A 247 4.88 10.23 -0.21
CA TYR A 247 4.92 8.77 -0.28
C TYR A 247 4.74 8.09 1.08
N LEU A 248 4.55 8.88 2.15
CA LEU A 248 4.20 8.40 3.50
C LEU A 248 2.69 8.41 3.73
N LEU A 249 2.23 7.63 4.72
CA LEU A 249 0.83 7.67 5.14
C LEU A 249 0.53 9.05 5.74
N SER A 250 -0.70 9.55 5.55
CA SER A 250 -1.14 10.84 6.10
C SER A 250 -0.93 10.96 7.62
N LYS A 251 -1.00 9.85 8.39
CA LYS A 251 -0.70 9.85 9.84
C LYS A 251 0.75 10.27 10.16
N ASP A 252 1.67 9.94 9.27
CA ASP A 252 3.09 10.21 9.44
C ASP A 252 3.41 11.66 9.09
N TRP A 253 2.58 12.33 8.27
CA TRP A 253 2.78 13.73 7.90
C TRP A 253 2.65 14.65 9.11
N GLU A 254 1.63 14.43 9.95
CA GLU A 254 1.43 15.21 11.17
C GLU A 254 2.54 14.99 12.20
N THR A 255 3.06 13.77 12.28
CA THR A 255 4.16 13.44 13.20
C THR A 255 5.46 14.05 12.71
N PHE A 256 5.76 13.92 11.42
CA PHE A 256 6.90 14.58 10.79
C PHE A 256 6.85 16.10 10.96
N GLY A 257 5.72 16.74 10.63
CA GLY A 257 5.56 18.19 10.74
C GLY A 257 5.81 18.71 12.15
N ARG A 258 5.24 18.04 13.17
CA ARG A 258 5.50 18.38 14.58
C ARG A 258 6.98 18.27 14.97
N CYS A 259 7.68 17.24 14.48
CA CYS A 259 9.11 17.09 14.73
C CYS A 259 9.92 18.20 14.07
N VAL A 260 9.60 18.58 12.82
CA VAL A 260 10.27 19.68 12.12
C VAL A 260 10.07 21.00 12.86
N GLU A 261 8.85 21.32 13.27
CA GLU A 261 8.56 22.51 14.08
C GLU A 261 9.35 22.53 15.40
N GLU A 262 9.44 21.38 16.07
CA GLU A 262 10.21 21.26 17.31
C GLU A 262 11.72 21.48 17.07
N ILE A 263 12.28 20.92 16.00
CA ILE A 263 13.69 21.11 15.62
C ILE A 263 13.97 22.58 15.32
N GLU A 264 13.13 23.22 14.49
CA GLU A 264 13.28 24.63 14.15
C GLU A 264 13.22 25.54 15.39
N ALA A 265 12.27 25.27 16.31
CA ALA A 265 12.12 26.02 17.55
C ALA A 265 13.29 25.79 18.53
N ALA A 266 13.86 24.58 18.55
CA ALA A 266 14.98 24.22 19.43
C ALA A 266 16.34 24.72 18.91
N ARG A 267 16.42 25.23 17.69
CA ARG A 267 17.67 25.63 17.04
C ARG A 267 18.45 26.68 17.83
N GLY A 268 19.73 26.41 18.08
CA GLY A 268 20.61 27.28 18.87
C GLY A 268 20.30 27.32 20.37
N THR A 269 19.44 26.41 20.86
CA THR A 269 19.11 26.26 22.28
C THR A 269 19.66 24.94 22.84
N GLU A 270 19.65 24.78 24.16
CA GLU A 270 20.00 23.52 24.83
C GLU A 270 19.06 22.35 24.47
N GLN A 271 17.89 22.65 23.89
CA GLN A 271 16.90 21.64 23.47
C GLN A 271 17.18 21.06 22.08
N TRP A 272 18.14 21.62 21.33
CA TRP A 272 18.49 21.17 19.97
C TRP A 272 18.80 19.67 19.93
N HIS A 273 19.74 19.23 20.77
CA HIS A 273 20.22 17.86 20.76
C HIS A 273 19.15 16.84 21.22
N PRO A 274 18.34 17.10 22.27
CA PRO A 274 17.19 16.26 22.58
C PRO A 274 16.13 16.18 21.47
N ALA A 275 15.87 17.29 20.75
CA ALA A 275 14.93 17.32 19.64
C ALA A 275 15.41 16.47 18.46
N LEU A 276 16.68 16.62 18.08
CA LEU A 276 17.31 15.79 17.04
C LEU A 276 17.28 14.30 17.40
N HIS A 277 17.57 13.94 18.65
CA HIS A 277 17.56 12.54 19.09
C HIS A 277 16.19 11.88 18.93
N ARG A 278 15.14 12.56 19.39
CA ARG A 278 13.76 12.06 19.24
C ARG A 278 13.39 11.89 17.78
N PHE A 279 13.76 12.85 16.95
CA PHE A 279 13.47 12.81 15.52
C PHE A 279 14.26 11.71 14.80
N GLY A 280 15.53 11.49 15.15
CA GLY A 280 16.34 10.39 14.64
C GLY A 280 15.70 9.03 14.93
N CYS A 281 15.27 8.80 16.17
CA CYS A 281 14.54 7.58 16.54
C CYS A 281 13.23 7.39 15.75
N TYR A 282 12.49 8.48 15.52
CA TYR A 282 11.28 8.46 14.69
C TYR A 282 11.60 8.07 13.24
N LEU A 283 12.61 8.70 12.62
CA LEU A 283 13.00 8.42 11.24
C LEU A 283 13.50 6.98 11.07
N GLU A 284 14.27 6.44 12.02
CA GLU A 284 14.72 5.05 12.00
C GLU A 284 13.53 4.08 12.04
N THR A 285 12.55 4.34 12.91
CA THR A 285 11.32 3.54 12.99
C THR A 285 10.54 3.61 11.67
N LEU A 286 10.40 4.81 11.13
CA LEU A 286 9.69 5.04 9.88
C LEU A 286 10.37 4.33 8.70
N LEU A 287 11.70 4.39 8.63
CA LEU A 287 12.48 3.71 7.61
C LEU A 287 12.27 2.19 7.65
N GLU A 288 12.26 1.59 8.85
CA GLU A 288 12.00 0.15 9.00
C GLU A 288 10.59 -0.22 8.55
N HIS A 289 9.58 0.61 8.81
CA HIS A 289 8.23 0.39 8.29
C HIS A 289 8.18 0.49 6.76
N VAL A 290 8.87 1.47 6.17
CA VAL A 290 8.94 1.60 4.70
C VAL A 290 9.67 0.40 4.08
N ARG A 291 10.72 -0.13 4.70
CA ARG A 291 11.43 -1.32 4.19
C ARG A 291 10.58 -2.59 4.19
N LYS A 292 9.62 -2.70 5.10
CA LYS A 292 8.68 -3.83 5.21
C LYS A 292 7.55 -3.80 4.18
N ARG A 293 7.53 -2.81 3.29
CA ARG A 293 6.52 -2.67 2.23
C ARG A 293 6.56 -3.86 1.27
N ALA A 294 5.39 -4.47 1.02
CA ALA A 294 5.27 -5.65 0.15
C ALA A 294 5.91 -5.46 -1.25
N VAL A 295 5.85 -4.25 -1.82
CA VAL A 295 6.45 -3.94 -3.13
C VAL A 295 7.99 -4.03 -3.16
N LEU A 296 8.64 -4.05 -2.00
CA LEU A 296 10.09 -4.19 -1.86
C LEU A 296 10.52 -5.64 -1.60
N ALA A 297 9.65 -6.46 -0.99
CA ALA A 297 9.97 -7.84 -0.60
C ALA A 297 10.25 -8.80 -1.78
N GLU A 298 9.72 -8.51 -2.98
CA GLU A 298 9.80 -9.43 -4.12
C GLU A 298 11.19 -9.60 -4.77
N GLN A 299 12.21 -8.83 -4.36
CA GLN A 299 13.59 -8.99 -4.89
C GLN A 299 14.54 -9.79 -4.01
N ASP A 300 14.24 -9.94 -2.72
CA ASP A 300 15.11 -10.70 -1.82
C ASP A 300 15.06 -12.20 -2.11
N ASP A 301 13.96 -12.70 -2.67
CA ASP A 301 13.81 -14.10 -3.06
C ASP A 301 14.55 -14.45 -4.37
N ILE A 302 14.73 -13.49 -5.29
CA ILE A 302 15.43 -13.75 -6.56
C ILE A 302 16.96 -13.68 -6.37
N SER A 303 17.43 -12.86 -5.43
CA SER A 303 18.87 -12.67 -5.18
C SER A 303 19.50 -13.77 -4.31
N ASN A 304 18.69 -14.52 -3.56
CA ASN A 304 19.15 -15.65 -2.72
C ASN A 304 19.02 -17.04 -3.39
N SER A 305 18.68 -17.08 -4.68
CA SER A 305 18.49 -18.31 -5.48
C SER A 305 19.69 -18.66 -6.39
N HIS A 306 20.85 -18.03 -6.17
CA HIS A 306 22.08 -18.28 -6.93
C HIS A 306 23.21 -18.86 -6.08
#